data_AF-A0A7W1HJM4-F1
#
_entry.id   AF-A0A7W1HJM4-F1
#
_cell.length_a   1.000
_cell.length_b   1.000
_cell.length_c   1.000
_cell.angle_alpha   90.00
_cell.angle_beta   90.00
_cell.angle_gamma   90.00
#
_symmetry.space_group_name_H-M   'P 1'
#
loop_
_entity.id
_entity.type
_entity.pdbx_description
1 polymer ?
#
loop_
_entity_poly.entity_id
_entity_poly.type
_entity_poly.pdbx_seq_one_letter_code
_entity_poly.pdbx_strand_id
1 'polypeptide(L)'
;MAGCSADRDGTAEGFPGVTTAPDPNVFLPGTLDAGAQPFVDALATNFVEGGRLAARLDPEPAACVAERWIAVLEPGRLEAGGLASGSLGDVTLDRLRQAIDIDAPRAAVLIDAFAACDGDYETAFLESLLVVGQITLGEQVCIANVLPDGALESITRSVLAGEEPDEDAAARYGAALDQCTG
;
A
#
# COMPACT_ATOMS: atom_id res chain seq x y z
N MET A 1 30.16 -59.06 18.11
CA MET A 1 31.14 -58.79 17.04
C MET A 1 30.53 -57.69 16.19
N ALA A 2 31.00 -56.44 16.35
CA ALA A 2 31.83 -55.72 15.37
C ALA A 2 31.08 -55.53 14.04
N GLY A 3 30.81 -54.35 13.48
CA GLY A 3 31.44 -53.03 13.57
C GLY A 3 31.66 -52.53 12.13
N CYS A 4 31.18 -51.31 11.84
CA CYS A 4 31.59 -50.34 10.79
C CYS A 4 31.74 -50.76 9.31
N SER A 5 31.12 -50.02 8.39
CA SER A 5 31.76 -48.89 7.68
C SER A 5 30.85 -48.28 6.61
N ALA A 6 30.97 -46.95 6.48
CA ALA A 6 30.29 -46.10 5.52
C ALA A 6 31.01 -46.10 4.16
N ASP A 7 30.26 -45.79 3.09
CA ASP A 7 30.78 -45.00 1.97
C ASP A 7 29.62 -44.15 1.42
N ARG A 8 29.78 -42.83 1.51
CA ARG A 8 28.94 -41.80 0.91
C ARG A 8 29.81 -41.12 -0.15
N ASP A 9 29.48 -41.39 -1.40
CA ASP A 9 29.94 -40.69 -2.59
C ASP A 9 28.69 -40.62 -3.49
N GLY A 10 28.19 -39.51 -4.00
CA GLY A 10 28.84 -38.25 -4.27
C GLY A 10 28.44 -37.77 -5.66
N THR A 11 27.14 -37.64 -5.97
CA THR A 11 26.68 -36.92 -7.17
C THR A 11 25.29 -36.33 -6.92
N ALA A 12 25.29 -35.07 -6.47
CA ALA A 12 24.13 -34.19 -6.60
C ALA A 12 24.10 -33.73 -8.06
N GLU A 13 23.15 -34.23 -8.83
CA GLU A 13 22.83 -33.68 -10.14
C GLU A 13 22.32 -32.26 -9.95
N GLY A 14 23.05 -31.31 -10.52
CA GLY A 14 22.71 -29.90 -10.51
C GLY A 14 21.39 -29.67 -11.23
N PHE A 15 20.36 -29.36 -10.46
CA PHE A 15 19.26 -28.55 -10.98
C PHE A 15 19.84 -27.16 -11.26
N PRO A 16 19.78 -26.64 -12.49
CA PRO A 16 20.02 -25.23 -12.70
C PRO A 16 18.98 -24.50 -11.85
N GLY A 17 19.48 -23.78 -10.84
CA GLY A 17 18.69 -22.88 -10.03
C GLY A 17 17.99 -21.92 -10.97
N VAL A 18 16.72 -22.21 -11.24
CA VAL A 18 15.77 -21.22 -11.69
C VAL A 18 15.62 -20.28 -10.49
N THR A 19 16.50 -19.29 -10.42
CA THR A 19 16.25 -18.07 -9.69
C THR A 19 15.17 -17.34 -10.50
N THR A 20 13.93 -17.81 -10.38
CA THR A 20 12.78 -16.97 -10.70
C THR A 20 12.92 -15.79 -9.75
N ALA A 21 13.18 -14.60 -10.29
CA ALA A 21 12.98 -13.38 -9.51
C ALA A 21 11.59 -13.50 -8.86
N PRO A 22 11.46 -13.24 -7.55
CA PRO A 22 10.15 -13.29 -6.91
C PRO A 22 9.20 -12.43 -7.74
N ASP A 23 8.04 -13.00 -8.08
CA ASP A 23 7.01 -12.24 -8.76
C ASP A 23 6.71 -11.03 -7.87
N PRO A 24 6.85 -9.78 -8.37
CA PRO A 24 6.63 -8.59 -7.55
C PRO A 24 5.19 -8.51 -7.02
N ASN A 25 4.27 -9.34 -7.52
CA ASN A 25 2.90 -9.45 -7.06
C ASN A 25 2.67 -10.50 -5.97
N VAL A 26 3.69 -11.30 -5.61
CA VAL A 26 3.58 -12.31 -4.55
C VAL A 26 4.38 -11.86 -3.33
N PHE A 27 3.69 -11.13 -2.45
CA PHE A 27 4.25 -10.75 -1.15
C PHE A 27 4.23 -11.93 -0.17
N LEU A 28 5.40 -12.27 0.38
CA LEU A 28 5.54 -13.20 1.50
C LEU A 28 5.75 -12.38 2.78
N PRO A 29 4.82 -12.43 3.76
CA PRO A 29 4.98 -11.69 5.01
C PRO A 29 6.25 -12.13 5.76
N GLY A 30 7.01 -11.15 6.28
CA GLY A 30 8.26 -11.37 6.99
C GLY A 30 9.52 -11.49 6.13
N THR A 31 9.49 -11.04 4.87
CA THR A 31 10.66 -11.06 3.96
C THR A 31 11.47 -9.77 3.96
N LEU A 32 11.01 -8.72 4.64
CA LEU A 32 11.76 -7.47 4.76
C LEU A 32 12.97 -7.65 5.68
N ASP A 33 14.13 -7.20 5.22
CA ASP A 33 15.35 -7.16 6.04
C ASP A 33 15.17 -6.26 7.27
N ALA A 34 15.90 -6.53 8.35
CA ALA A 34 15.83 -5.76 9.59
C ALA A 34 16.05 -4.24 9.41
N GLY A 35 16.72 -3.81 8.34
CA GLY A 35 16.90 -2.40 7.98
C GLY A 35 15.65 -1.71 7.45
N ALA A 36 14.65 -2.45 6.99
CA ALA A 36 13.37 -1.92 6.48
C ALA A 36 12.38 -1.60 7.60
N GLN A 37 12.52 -2.23 8.77
CA GLN A 37 11.58 -2.08 9.87
C GLN A 37 11.35 -0.64 10.37
N PRO A 38 12.36 0.24 10.47
CA PRO A 38 12.08 1.63 10.83
C PRO A 38 11.23 2.37 9.78
N PHE A 39 11.23 1.95 8.51
CA PHE A 39 10.33 2.49 7.50
C PHE A 39 8.90 1.96 7.68
N VAL A 40 8.77 0.66 7.99
CA VAL A 40 7.48 0.03 8.27
C VAL A 40 6.82 0.69 9.48
N ASP A 41 7.55 0.85 10.58
CA ASP A 41 7.04 1.44 11.82
C ASP A 41 6.59 2.90 11.62
N ALA A 42 7.38 3.69 10.87
CA ALA A 42 7.05 5.08 10.57
C ALA A 42 5.80 5.20 9.67
N LEU A 43 5.68 4.32 8.66
CA LEU A 43 4.54 4.30 7.76
C LEU A 43 3.27 3.79 8.46
N ALA A 44 3.40 2.74 9.29
CA ALA A 44 2.29 2.24 10.11
C ALA A 44 1.78 3.31 11.08
N THR A 45 2.68 4.08 11.69
CA THR A 45 2.31 5.23 12.54
C THR A 45 1.51 6.26 11.75
N ASN A 46 1.95 6.60 10.52
CA ASN A 46 1.20 7.51 9.66
C ASN A 46 -0.23 7.01 9.39
N PHE A 47 -0.41 5.72 9.08
CA PHE A 47 -1.74 5.14 8.89
C PHE A 47 -2.59 5.17 10.17
N VAL A 48 -2.03 4.88 11.35
CA VAL A 48 -2.80 4.88 12.62
C VAL A 48 -3.23 6.28 13.03
N GLU A 49 -2.38 7.27 12.80
CA GLU A 49 -2.64 8.66 13.16
C GLU A 49 -3.54 9.38 12.14
N GLY A 50 -3.81 8.77 10.98
CA GLY A 50 -4.51 9.42 9.88
C GLY A 50 -3.67 10.55 9.29
N GLY A 51 -2.38 10.28 9.11
CA GLY A 51 -1.39 11.20 8.59
C GLY A 51 -1.64 11.60 7.13
N ARG A 52 -0.67 12.29 6.54
CA ARG A 52 -0.85 12.94 5.22
C ARG A 52 -0.66 12.04 4.01
N LEU A 53 -0.27 10.77 4.22
CA LEU A 53 -0.11 9.83 3.12
C LEU A 53 -1.41 9.12 2.76
N ALA A 54 -2.23 8.86 3.77
CA ALA A 54 -3.31 7.93 3.62
C ALA A 54 -4.30 8.02 4.77
N ALA A 55 -5.37 7.29 4.55
CA ALA A 55 -6.47 7.20 5.45
C ALA A 55 -6.14 6.51 6.77
N ARG A 56 -6.95 6.82 7.79
CA ARG A 56 -6.76 6.27 9.14
C ARG A 56 -7.12 4.79 9.20
N LEU A 57 -6.21 3.95 9.68
CA LEU A 57 -6.42 2.53 9.85
C LEU A 57 -6.27 2.11 11.32
N ASP A 58 -6.86 0.97 11.68
CA ASP A 58 -6.55 0.30 12.94
C ASP A 58 -5.08 -0.17 12.96
N PRO A 59 -4.45 -0.31 14.15
CA PRO A 59 -3.02 -0.63 14.27
C PRO A 59 -2.58 -1.91 13.57
N GLU A 60 -3.42 -2.95 13.58
CA GLU A 60 -3.08 -4.25 13.01
C GLU A 60 -3.13 -4.21 11.46
N PRO A 61 -4.21 -3.72 10.81
CA PRO A 61 -4.20 -3.43 9.38
C PRO A 61 -3.10 -2.45 8.97
N ALA A 62 -2.87 -1.39 9.74
CA ALA A 62 -1.84 -0.38 9.45
C ALA A 62 -0.43 -1.00 9.35
N ALA A 63 -0.07 -1.88 10.30
CA ALA A 63 1.23 -2.56 10.26
C ALA A 63 1.36 -3.48 9.05
N CYS A 64 0.32 -4.25 8.73
CA CYS A 64 0.30 -5.14 7.57
C CYS A 64 0.41 -4.36 6.25
N VAL A 65 -0.37 -3.29 6.09
CA VAL A 65 -0.34 -2.44 4.89
C VAL A 65 1.04 -1.77 4.77
N ALA A 66 1.58 -1.24 5.87
CA ALA A 66 2.90 -0.61 5.86
C ALA A 66 4.01 -1.59 5.45
N GLU A 67 3.99 -2.84 5.95
CA GLU A 67 4.98 -3.85 5.56
C GLU A 67 4.94 -4.11 4.05
N ARG A 68 3.73 -4.30 3.49
CA ARG A 68 3.52 -4.51 2.06
C ARG A 68 3.94 -3.30 1.22
N TRP A 69 3.60 -2.09 1.68
CA TRP A 69 3.99 -0.85 1.03
C TRP A 69 5.49 -0.69 0.98
N ILE A 70 6.20 -0.90 2.10
CA ILE A 70 7.66 -0.78 2.14
C ILE A 70 8.34 -1.83 1.26
N ALA A 71 7.79 -3.03 1.14
CA ALA A 71 8.31 -4.03 0.22
C ALA A 71 8.17 -3.62 -1.25
N VAL A 72 7.10 -2.91 -1.59
CA VAL A 72 6.85 -2.41 -2.95
C VAL A 72 7.64 -1.13 -3.26
N LEU A 73 7.74 -0.23 -2.29
CA LEU A 73 8.43 1.06 -2.42
C LEU A 73 9.95 0.90 -2.31
N GLU A 74 10.41 -0.15 -1.64
CA GLU A 74 11.81 -0.50 -1.37
C GLU A 74 12.56 0.57 -0.55
N PRO A 75 13.09 0.25 0.66
CA PRO A 75 13.83 1.20 1.49
C PRO A 75 14.97 1.93 0.75
N GLY A 76 15.71 1.23 -0.10
CA GLY A 76 16.81 1.83 -0.86
C GLY A 76 16.34 2.90 -1.87
N ARG A 77 15.13 2.76 -2.43
CA ARG A 77 14.55 3.77 -3.33
C ARG A 77 13.98 4.95 -2.55
N LEU A 78 13.36 4.71 -1.41
CA LEU A 78 12.94 5.75 -0.47
C LEU A 78 14.14 6.63 -0.10
N GLU A 79 15.25 6.03 0.32
CA GLU A 79 16.47 6.75 0.69
C GLU A 79 17.11 7.48 -0.50
N ALA A 80 17.16 6.84 -1.68
CA ALA A 80 17.66 7.49 -2.90
C ALA A 80 16.82 8.70 -3.32
N GLY A 81 15.50 8.66 -3.05
CA GLY A 81 14.57 9.77 -3.22
C GLY A 81 14.61 10.81 -2.07
N GLY A 82 15.51 10.65 -1.10
CA GLY A 82 15.68 11.58 0.02
C GLY A 82 14.65 11.42 1.15
N LEU A 83 14.00 10.26 1.23
CA LEU A 83 13.07 9.90 2.29
C LEU A 83 13.76 8.95 3.26
N ALA A 84 14.19 9.48 4.40
CA ALA A 84 14.66 8.68 5.52
C ALA A 84 13.47 8.07 6.27
N SER A 85 13.66 6.92 6.91
CA SER A 85 12.63 6.23 7.70
C SER A 85 11.91 7.15 8.69
N GLY A 86 12.66 7.97 9.43
CA GLY A 86 12.10 8.94 10.39
C GLY A 86 11.28 10.09 9.77
N SER A 87 11.22 10.21 8.44
CA SER A 87 10.43 11.23 7.75
C SER A 87 9.11 10.70 7.16
N LEU A 88 8.92 9.37 7.13
CA LEU A 88 7.70 8.76 6.60
C LEU A 88 6.47 9.02 7.47
N GLY A 89 6.65 9.27 8.77
CA GLY A 89 5.55 9.64 9.67
C GLY A 89 4.82 10.93 9.25
N ASP A 90 5.52 11.86 8.59
CA ASP A 90 4.98 13.17 8.19
C ASP A 90 4.97 13.41 6.67
N VAL A 91 5.37 12.41 5.88
CA VAL A 91 5.47 12.58 4.43
C VAL A 91 4.08 12.74 3.82
N THR A 92 3.99 13.52 2.74
CA THR A 92 2.77 13.65 1.94
C THR A 92 2.83 12.69 0.75
N LEU A 93 1.67 12.35 0.19
CA LEU A 93 1.62 11.54 -1.02
C LEU A 93 2.39 12.18 -2.19
N ASP A 94 2.29 13.49 -2.40
CA ASP A 94 3.05 14.19 -3.45
C ASP A 94 4.57 14.02 -3.28
N ARG A 95 5.05 14.13 -2.04
CA ARG A 95 6.47 13.98 -1.73
C ARG A 95 6.92 12.53 -1.90
N LEU A 96 6.10 11.55 -1.52
CA LEU A 96 6.36 10.14 -1.76
C LEU A 96 6.46 9.83 -3.25
N ARG A 97 5.53 10.37 -4.06
CA ARG A 97 5.53 10.20 -5.51
C ARG A 97 6.75 10.83 -6.17
N GLN A 98 7.10 12.06 -5.79
CA GLN A 98 8.31 12.73 -6.30
C GLN A 98 9.60 11.95 -6.00
N ALA A 99 9.62 11.19 -4.90
CA ALA A 99 10.78 10.43 -4.48
C ALA A 99 10.95 9.10 -5.24
N ILE A 100 9.88 8.41 -5.61
CA ILE A 100 9.96 6.99 -6.04
C ILE A 100 9.28 6.67 -7.38
N ASP A 101 8.64 7.65 -8.03
CA ASP A 101 7.93 7.48 -9.30
C ASP A 101 6.99 6.26 -9.27
N ILE A 102 5.85 6.43 -8.59
CA ILE A 102 4.83 5.39 -8.46
C ILE A 102 4.06 5.33 -9.77
N ASP A 103 4.21 4.26 -10.53
CA ASP A 103 3.45 4.01 -11.76
C ASP A 103 2.12 3.28 -11.48
N ALA A 104 1.23 3.20 -12.47
CA ALA A 104 -0.08 2.57 -12.32
C ALA A 104 -0.02 1.11 -11.78
N PRO A 105 0.91 0.25 -12.24
CA PRO A 105 1.07 -1.09 -11.68
C PRO A 105 1.46 -1.06 -10.20
N ARG A 106 2.41 -0.20 -9.80
CA ARG A 106 2.81 -0.07 -8.40
C ARG A 106 1.68 0.48 -7.54
N ALA A 107 0.97 1.49 -8.03
CA ALA A 107 -0.20 2.05 -7.37
C ALA A 107 -1.29 0.98 -7.13
N ALA A 108 -1.51 0.08 -8.08
CA ALA A 108 -2.44 -1.03 -7.91
C ALA A 108 -2.03 -1.95 -6.75
N VAL A 109 -0.77 -2.38 -6.70
CA VAL A 109 -0.26 -3.24 -5.61
C VAL A 109 -0.34 -2.55 -4.24
N LEU A 110 -0.09 -1.24 -4.19
CA LEU A 110 -0.22 -0.46 -2.95
C LEU A 110 -1.68 -0.40 -2.47
N ILE A 111 -2.66 -0.27 -3.37
CA ILE A 111 -4.09 -0.31 -3.01
C ILE A 111 -4.52 -1.72 -2.60
N ASP A 112 -4.10 -2.74 -3.34
CA ASP A 112 -4.44 -4.14 -3.04
C ASP A 112 -3.93 -4.57 -1.65
N ALA A 113 -2.87 -3.92 -1.14
CA ALA A 113 -2.37 -4.15 0.21
C ALA A 113 -3.42 -3.85 1.30
N PHE A 114 -4.30 -2.86 1.10
CA PHE A 114 -5.37 -2.57 2.06
C PHE A 114 -6.36 -3.72 2.14
N ALA A 115 -6.92 -4.13 0.99
CA ALA A 115 -7.85 -5.25 0.93
C ALA A 115 -7.22 -6.55 1.46
N ALA A 116 -5.94 -6.80 1.17
CA ALA A 116 -5.24 -7.99 1.62
C ALA A 116 -4.87 -7.99 3.12
N CYS A 117 -5.00 -6.84 3.80
CA CYS A 117 -4.71 -6.65 5.22
C CYS A 117 -5.97 -6.32 6.03
N ASP A 118 -7.16 -6.59 5.47
CA ASP A 118 -8.45 -6.23 6.06
C ASP A 118 -8.57 -4.71 6.38
N GLY A 119 -7.81 -3.89 5.66
CA GLY A 119 -7.89 -2.43 5.72
C GLY A 119 -9.01 -1.92 4.81
N ASP A 120 -10.01 -1.29 5.40
CA ASP A 120 -11.08 -0.63 4.65
C ASP A 120 -10.62 0.74 4.13
N TYR A 121 -9.94 0.75 2.99
CA TYR A 121 -9.44 1.99 2.40
C TYR A 121 -10.56 2.93 1.94
N GLU A 122 -11.74 2.41 1.57
CA GLU A 122 -12.87 3.23 1.09
C GLU A 122 -13.46 4.03 2.24
N THR A 123 -13.77 3.36 3.36
CA THR A 123 -14.21 4.02 4.58
C THR A 123 -13.16 5.01 5.04
N ALA A 124 -11.89 4.59 5.07
CA ALA A 124 -10.82 5.42 5.57
C ALA A 124 -10.63 6.67 4.65
N PHE A 125 -10.72 6.53 3.32
CA PHE A 125 -10.63 7.65 2.39
C PHE A 125 -11.76 8.66 2.64
N LEU A 126 -13.00 8.18 2.79
CA LEU A 126 -14.14 9.05 3.09
C LEU A 126 -14.03 9.70 4.48
N GLU A 127 -13.50 8.99 5.48
CA GLU A 127 -13.20 9.57 6.80
C GLU A 127 -12.15 10.69 6.70
N SER A 128 -11.16 10.56 5.82
CA SER A 128 -10.18 11.62 5.60
C SER A 128 -10.85 12.91 5.12
N LEU A 129 -11.83 12.81 4.22
CA LEU A 129 -12.61 13.94 3.70
C LEU A 129 -13.50 14.56 4.78
N LEU A 130 -14.06 13.74 5.67
CA LEU A 130 -14.81 14.19 6.84
C LEU A 130 -13.90 15.00 7.79
N VAL A 131 -12.68 14.50 8.07
CA VAL A 131 -11.71 15.14 8.99
C VAL A 131 -11.21 16.47 8.44
N VAL A 132 -10.95 16.58 7.13
CA VAL A 132 -10.59 17.87 6.51
C VAL A 132 -11.78 18.80 6.29
N GLY A 133 -12.98 18.38 6.70
CA GLY A 133 -14.22 19.17 6.62
C GLY A 133 -14.71 19.41 5.20
N GLN A 134 -14.34 18.54 4.25
CA GLN A 134 -14.83 18.62 2.88
C GLN A 134 -16.22 18.00 2.71
N ILE A 135 -16.60 17.09 3.61
CA ILE A 135 -17.93 16.49 3.68
C ILE A 135 -18.39 16.38 5.14
N THR A 136 -19.69 16.22 5.34
CA THR A 136 -20.36 15.93 6.60
C THR A 136 -20.57 14.42 6.76
N LEU A 137 -20.92 13.97 7.96
CA LEU A 137 -21.22 12.55 8.22
C LEU A 137 -22.40 12.05 7.37
N GLY A 138 -23.40 12.92 7.13
CA GLY A 138 -24.54 12.59 6.27
C GLY A 138 -24.14 12.42 4.80
N GLU A 139 -23.25 13.29 4.31
CA GLU A 139 -22.69 13.22 2.96
C GLU A 139 -21.78 12.00 2.79
N GLN A 140 -20.95 11.66 3.78
CA GLN A 140 -20.14 10.45 3.78
C GLN A 140 -20.99 9.19 3.59
N VAL A 141 -22.04 9.04 4.41
CA VAL A 141 -22.94 7.88 4.31
C VAL A 141 -23.67 7.86 2.97
N CYS A 142 -24.08 9.02 2.46
CA CYS A 142 -24.73 9.11 1.16
C CYS A 142 -23.78 8.70 0.02
N ILE A 143 -22.55 9.25 -0.01
CA ILE A 143 -21.54 8.95 -1.04
C ILE A 143 -21.22 7.46 -1.02
N ALA A 144 -20.99 6.87 0.16
CA ALA A 144 -20.74 5.43 0.29
C ALA A 144 -21.87 4.55 -0.26
N ASN A 145 -23.12 5.03 -0.27
CA ASN A 145 -24.27 4.29 -0.79
C ASN A 145 -24.53 4.51 -2.30
N VAL A 146 -24.15 5.68 -2.83
CA VAL A 146 -24.45 6.08 -4.21
C VAL A 146 -23.30 5.74 -5.15
N LEU A 147 -22.07 5.75 -4.64
CA LEU A 147 -20.89 5.50 -5.45
C LEU A 147 -20.84 4.02 -5.86
N PRO A 148 -20.64 3.70 -7.15
CA PRO A 148 -20.48 2.31 -7.57
C PRO A 148 -19.19 1.72 -7.01
N ASP A 149 -19.24 0.42 -6.67
CA ASP A 149 -18.09 -0.36 -6.21
C ASP A 149 -16.88 -0.15 -7.14
N GLY A 150 -15.71 0.11 -6.56
CA GLY A 150 -14.46 0.28 -7.30
C GLY A 150 -14.24 1.66 -7.93
N ALA A 151 -15.19 2.59 -7.85
CA ALA A 151 -14.96 3.97 -8.30
C ALA A 151 -13.92 4.69 -7.43
N LEU A 152 -13.99 4.53 -6.10
CA LEU A 152 -12.95 5.02 -5.18
C LEU A 152 -11.60 4.36 -5.42
N GLU A 153 -11.59 3.07 -5.72
CA GLU A 153 -10.37 2.33 -6.07
C GLU A 153 -9.67 2.98 -7.26
N SER A 154 -10.43 3.20 -8.34
CA SER A 154 -9.92 3.77 -9.59
C SER A 154 -9.38 5.19 -9.39
N ILE A 155 -10.08 6.02 -8.61
CA ILE A 155 -9.64 7.38 -8.29
C ILE A 155 -8.37 7.33 -7.45
N THR A 156 -8.35 6.55 -6.37
CA THR A 156 -7.20 6.46 -5.46
C THR A 156 -5.96 5.91 -6.18
N ARG A 157 -6.13 4.89 -7.03
CA ARG A 157 -5.03 4.35 -7.85
C ARG A 157 -4.44 5.42 -8.77
N SER A 158 -5.29 6.19 -9.45
CA SER A 158 -4.84 7.27 -10.34
C SER A 158 -4.10 8.36 -9.56
N VAL A 159 -4.62 8.75 -8.38
CA VAL A 159 -3.99 9.74 -7.49
C VAL A 159 -2.63 9.25 -6.95
N LEU A 160 -2.50 7.97 -6.61
CA LEU A 160 -1.22 7.37 -6.20
C LEU A 160 -0.23 7.32 -7.37
N ALA A 161 -0.68 6.97 -8.56
CA ALA A 161 0.14 6.91 -9.77
C ALA A 161 0.49 8.30 -10.32
N GLY A 162 -0.27 9.31 -9.95
CA GLY A 162 -0.13 10.64 -10.51
C GLY A 162 -0.74 10.88 -11.85
N GLU A 163 -1.69 10.05 -12.18
CA GLU A 163 -2.48 10.13 -13.37
C GLU A 163 -3.74 10.92 -13.05
N GLU A 164 -4.30 11.59 -14.07
CA GLU A 164 -5.66 12.09 -13.94
C GLU A 164 -6.59 10.88 -13.74
N PRO A 165 -7.51 10.94 -12.76
CA PRO A 165 -8.50 9.90 -12.60
C PRO A 165 -9.29 9.74 -13.89
N ASP A 166 -9.61 8.49 -14.21
CA ASP A 166 -10.48 8.15 -15.34
C ASP A 166 -11.72 9.06 -15.36
N GLU A 167 -11.99 9.64 -16.52
CA GLU A 167 -13.00 10.70 -16.66
C GLU A 167 -14.39 10.18 -16.23
N ASP A 168 -14.68 8.89 -16.45
CA ASP A 168 -15.92 8.29 -15.98
C ASP A 168 -15.92 8.09 -14.45
N ALA A 169 -14.80 7.67 -13.85
CA ALA A 169 -14.68 7.56 -12.39
C ALA A 169 -14.83 8.92 -11.70
N ALA A 170 -14.17 9.96 -12.24
CA ALA A 170 -14.29 11.34 -11.75
C ALA A 170 -15.71 11.88 -11.91
N ALA A 171 -16.35 11.66 -13.06
CA ALA A 171 -17.73 12.07 -13.29
C ALA A 171 -18.73 11.37 -12.34
N ARG A 172 -18.52 10.08 -12.05
CA ARG A 172 -19.34 9.33 -11.07
C ARG A 172 -19.17 9.86 -9.66
N TYR A 173 -17.94 10.16 -9.24
CA TYR A 173 -17.68 10.76 -7.93
C TYR A 173 -18.25 12.17 -7.81
N GLY A 174 -18.11 13.00 -8.85
CA GLY A 174 -18.75 14.32 -8.92
C GLY A 174 -20.27 14.25 -8.83
N ALA A 175 -20.90 13.32 -9.57
CA ALA A 175 -22.34 13.12 -9.51
C ALA A 175 -22.82 12.65 -8.13
N ALA A 176 -22.06 11.76 -7.47
CA ALA A 176 -22.36 11.31 -6.11
C ALA A 176 -22.23 12.46 -5.10
N LEU A 177 -21.19 13.30 -5.23
CA LEU A 177 -21.05 14.50 -4.41
C LEU A 177 -22.24 15.45 -4.61
N ASP A 178 -22.56 15.84 -5.84
CA ASP A 178 -23.69 16.73 -6.14
C ASP A 178 -25.02 16.19 -5.60
N GLN A 179 -25.24 14.88 -5.69
CA GLN A 179 -26.44 14.23 -5.16
C GLN A 179 -26.50 14.25 -3.62
N CYS A 180 -25.35 14.20 -2.95
CA CYS A 180 -25.26 14.06 -1.51
C CYS A 180 -25.08 15.39 -0.76
N THR A 181 -24.53 16.41 -1.42
CA THR A 181 -24.32 17.76 -0.87
C THR A 181 -25.38 18.79 -1.31
N GLY A 182 -26.21 18.41 -2.30
CA GLY A 182 -27.22 19.27 -2.95
C GLY A 182 -28.52 19.46 -2.19
#